data_AF-A0A661JXC3-F1
#
_entry.id   AF-A0A661JXC3-F1
#
_cell.length_a   1.000
_cell.length_b   1.000
_cell.length_c   1.000
_cell.angle_alpha   90.00
_cell.angle_beta   90.00
_cell.angle_gamma   90.00
#
_symmetry.space_group_name_H-M   'P 1'
#
loop_
_entity.id
_entity.type
_entity.pdbx_description
1 polymer ?
#
loop_
_entity_poly.entity_id
_entity_poly.type
_entity_poly.pdbx_seq_one_letter_code
_entity_poly.pdbx_strand_id
1 'polypeptide(L)'
;MPLPTKVEIAKETYRVYKTGIPFYDAARLIGVAHLFLGTASAEVEDRGLYWEVYGLKVARDPIQIEWVLEDGKAKAGDLRQKEDQLRKALKAGLPKEFEGLPSTAESYPALKEFDACLQRGPRGFDPLRDWRIVCSLKTPKLKEKVFSLSSHELVVSSVGFSFSASVKSGEYRTFILPVFRGRFVLSGFLIYQRNFYHAASGFVAEVLASLSILLDLANRRLPVADFVYTRVFGRNVFSSSGYLGLERLCIYWWEAIQRGKHDALNLLRNFRLFLQNTQSSNIDEQVQNLARWVADFIANPNVNALTKIEQLKARILASSQA
;
A
#
# COMPACT_ATOMS: atom_id res chain seq x y z
N MET A 1 -45.61 24.08 12.65
CA MET A 1 -44.16 24.36 12.54
C MET A 1 -43.70 23.88 11.17
N PRO A 2 -43.15 24.75 10.31
CA PRO A 2 -42.57 24.29 9.05
C PRO A 2 -41.32 23.45 9.34
N LEU A 3 -41.15 22.34 8.62
CA LEU A 3 -39.95 21.51 8.69
C LEU A 3 -38.73 22.38 8.33
N PRO A 4 -37.59 22.23 9.05
CA PRO A 4 -36.39 22.98 8.72
C PRO A 4 -35.97 22.69 7.28
N THR A 5 -35.52 23.74 6.60
CA THR A 5 -35.02 23.71 5.22
C THR A 5 -33.99 22.60 5.07
N LYS A 6 -34.16 21.76 4.04
CA LYS A 6 -33.20 20.70 3.68
C LYS A 6 -31.82 21.35 3.53
N VAL A 7 -30.89 21.03 4.43
CA VAL A 7 -29.50 21.43 4.30
C VAL A 7 -28.92 20.64 3.13
N GLU A 8 -28.85 21.25 1.95
CA GLU A 8 -28.17 20.67 0.80
C GLU A 8 -26.67 20.75 1.03
N ILE A 9 -26.10 19.69 1.61
CA ILE A 9 -24.66 19.61 1.75
C ILE A 9 -24.08 19.33 0.35
N ALA A 10 -23.35 20.29 -0.19
CA ALA A 10 -22.73 20.19 -1.51
C ALA A 10 -21.76 19.00 -1.57
N LYS A 11 -22.13 17.97 -2.34
CA LYS A 11 -21.26 16.83 -2.63
C LYS A 11 -20.37 17.19 -3.81
N GLU A 12 -19.06 16.98 -3.67
CA GLU A 12 -18.12 17.08 -4.78
C GLU A 12 -17.76 15.68 -5.27
N THR A 13 -17.48 15.60 -6.58
CA THR A 13 -17.04 14.37 -7.25
C THR A 13 -15.68 14.63 -7.87
N TYR A 14 -14.75 13.70 -7.61
CA TYR A 14 -13.42 13.68 -8.19
C TYR A 14 -13.25 12.43 -9.04
N ARG A 15 -12.54 12.56 -10.15
CA ARG A 15 -12.22 11.44 -11.05
C ARG A 15 -10.74 11.12 -10.97
N VAL A 16 -10.41 9.86 -10.69
CA VAL A 16 -9.03 9.36 -10.60
C VAL A 16 -8.83 8.27 -11.65
N TYR A 17 -8.11 8.59 -12.73
CA TYR A 17 -7.83 7.64 -13.81
C TYR A 17 -6.76 6.62 -13.40
N LYS A 18 -6.94 5.35 -13.79
CA LYS A 18 -5.97 4.28 -13.50
C LYS A 18 -4.83 4.32 -14.52
N THR A 19 -3.59 4.35 -14.04
CA THR A 19 -2.39 4.38 -14.90
C THR A 19 -1.89 2.97 -15.26
N GLY A 20 -2.40 1.94 -14.58
CA GLY A 20 -1.89 0.57 -14.72
C GLY A 20 -0.67 0.30 -13.85
N ILE A 21 -0.27 1.25 -13.00
CA ILE A 21 0.80 1.12 -12.02
C ILE A 21 0.16 0.88 -10.65
N PRO A 22 0.11 -0.37 -10.15
CA PRO A 22 -0.80 -0.73 -9.05
C PRO A 22 -0.57 0.04 -7.75
N PHE A 23 0.70 0.17 -7.33
CA PHE A 23 1.03 0.85 -6.09
C PHE A 23 0.76 2.36 -6.17
N TYR A 24 1.13 2.97 -7.31
CA TYR A 24 0.89 4.39 -7.58
C TYR A 24 -0.61 4.70 -7.65
N ASP A 25 -1.40 3.88 -8.33
CA ASP A 25 -2.85 4.04 -8.44
C ASP A 25 -3.54 3.91 -7.08
N ALA A 26 -3.14 2.94 -6.25
CA ALA A 26 -3.66 2.80 -4.88
C ALA A 26 -3.30 4.01 -3.99
N ALA A 27 -2.06 4.50 -4.06
CA ALA A 27 -1.65 5.70 -3.34
C ALA A 27 -2.47 6.90 -3.78
N ARG A 28 -2.70 7.09 -5.08
CA ARG A 28 -3.52 8.21 -5.58
C ARG A 28 -4.93 8.17 -5.06
N LEU A 29 -5.59 7.01 -5.13
CA LEU A 29 -6.95 6.85 -4.65
C LEU A 29 -7.09 7.23 -3.17
N ILE A 30 -6.20 6.69 -2.33
CA ILE A 30 -6.16 6.98 -0.89
C ILE A 30 -5.84 8.45 -0.63
N GLY A 31 -4.92 9.02 -1.41
CA GLY A 31 -4.55 10.43 -1.35
C GLY A 31 -5.72 11.36 -1.65
N VAL A 32 -6.46 11.11 -2.74
CA VAL A 32 -7.63 11.92 -3.14
C VAL A 32 -8.72 11.83 -2.08
N ALA A 33 -9.04 10.61 -1.63
CA ALA A 33 -10.05 10.42 -0.59
C ALA A 33 -9.71 11.20 0.69
N HIS A 34 -8.46 11.14 1.15
CA HIS A 34 -8.07 11.80 2.40
C HIS A 34 -7.85 13.31 2.31
N LEU A 35 -7.33 13.82 1.18
CA LEU A 35 -7.07 15.24 0.98
C LEU A 35 -8.34 16.05 0.77
N PHE A 36 -9.27 15.57 -0.08
CA PHE A 36 -10.40 16.38 -0.53
C PHE A 36 -11.68 16.17 0.25
N LEU A 37 -11.95 14.91 0.59
CA LEU A 37 -13.19 14.51 1.26
C LEU A 37 -12.98 14.33 2.77
N GLY A 38 -11.72 14.35 3.17
CA GLY A 38 -11.31 14.31 4.55
C GLY A 38 -11.59 12.96 5.21
N THR A 39 -11.85 12.99 6.51
CA THR A 39 -12.29 11.81 7.28
C THR A 39 -13.80 11.60 7.16
N ALA A 40 -14.50 12.53 6.52
CA ALA A 40 -15.91 12.41 6.22
C ALA A 40 -16.06 11.44 5.05
N SER A 41 -16.73 10.32 5.32
CA SER A 41 -17.16 9.26 4.40
C SER A 41 -16.95 9.55 2.91
N ALA A 42 -15.76 9.25 2.39
CA ALA A 42 -15.48 9.30 0.96
C ALA A 42 -16.02 8.02 0.32
N GLU A 43 -17.06 8.14 -0.50
CA GLU A 43 -17.59 7.02 -1.25
C GLU A 43 -16.80 6.86 -2.55
N VAL A 44 -16.28 5.67 -2.79
CA VAL A 44 -15.53 5.34 -4.01
C VAL A 44 -16.34 4.35 -4.83
N GLU A 45 -16.48 4.62 -6.12
CA GLU A 45 -17.08 3.72 -7.11
C GLU A 45 -16.07 3.45 -8.24
N ASP A 46 -15.86 2.17 -8.55
CA ASP A 46 -14.99 1.75 -9.65
C ASP A 46 -15.76 1.68 -10.97
N ARG A 47 -15.37 2.52 -11.95
CA ARG A 47 -15.94 2.58 -13.31
C ARG A 47 -15.10 1.83 -14.34
N GLY A 48 -14.15 1.00 -13.92
CA GLY A 48 -13.23 0.29 -14.79
C GLY A 48 -11.97 1.12 -15.06
N LEU A 49 -12.06 2.13 -15.94
CA LEU A 49 -10.92 2.96 -16.35
C LEU A 49 -10.51 4.01 -15.30
N TYR A 50 -11.44 4.42 -14.45
CA TYR A 50 -11.24 5.42 -13.41
C TYR A 50 -12.09 5.11 -12.18
N TRP A 51 -11.74 5.73 -11.06
CA TRP A 51 -12.56 5.77 -9.86
C TRP A 51 -13.29 7.10 -9.77
N GLU A 52 -14.57 7.04 -9.38
CA GLU A 52 -15.33 8.21 -8.97
C GLU A 52 -15.32 8.27 -7.45
N VAL A 53 -14.80 9.37 -6.91
CA VAL A 53 -14.69 9.61 -5.47
C VAL A 53 -15.66 10.72 -5.10
N TYR A 54 -16.69 10.38 -4.35
CA TYR A 54 -17.77 11.25 -3.92
C TYR A 54 -17.65 11.57 -2.44
N GLY A 55 -17.91 12.81 -2.05
CA GLY A 55 -18.06 13.12 -0.63
C GLY A 55 -18.34 14.58 -0.37
N LEU A 56 -18.35 14.91 0.91
CA LEU A 56 -18.46 16.29 1.36
C LEU A 56 -17.10 16.95 1.25
N LYS A 57 -17.04 18.11 0.58
CA LYS A 57 -15.82 18.90 0.55
C LYS A 57 -15.55 19.42 1.95
N VAL A 58 -14.41 19.05 2.52
CA VAL A 58 -13.96 19.57 3.80
C VAL A 58 -12.70 20.39 3.59
N ALA A 59 -12.72 21.66 3.98
CA ALA A 59 -11.49 22.45 4.03
C ALA A 59 -10.56 21.83 5.09
N ARG A 60 -9.42 21.32 4.65
CA ARG A 60 -8.43 20.72 5.55
C ARG A 60 -7.51 21.77 6.14
N ASP A 61 -7.22 21.60 7.41
CA ASP A 61 -6.14 22.31 8.07
C ASP A 61 -4.80 21.87 7.43
N PRO A 62 -4.01 22.80 6.86
CA PRO A 62 -2.69 22.48 6.28
C PRO A 62 -1.77 21.74 7.26
N ILE A 63 -1.90 21.98 8.58
CA ILE A 63 -1.11 21.30 9.60
C ILE A 63 -1.35 19.78 9.60
N GLN A 64 -2.60 19.35 9.38
CA GLN A 64 -2.93 17.92 9.31
C GLN A 64 -2.30 17.26 8.08
N ILE A 65 -2.23 17.98 6.96
CA ILE A 65 -1.61 17.49 5.73
C ILE A 65 -0.09 17.36 5.95
N GLU A 66 0.53 18.36 6.59
CA GLU A 66 1.95 18.30 6.93
C GLU A 66 2.27 17.12 7.85
N TRP A 67 1.46 16.87 8.88
CA TRP A 67 1.67 15.74 9.78
C TRP A 67 1.61 14.38 9.06
N VAL A 68 0.68 14.21 8.13
CA VAL A 68 0.62 12.99 7.30
C VAL A 68 1.86 12.89 6.40
N LEU A 69 2.31 14.00 5.81
CA LEU A 69 3.51 14.01 4.97
C LEU A 69 4.79 13.72 5.77
N GLU A 70 4.89 14.16 7.02
CA GLU A 70 6.02 13.86 7.91
C GLU A 70 6.20 12.35 8.12
N ASP A 71 5.11 11.60 8.32
CA ASP A 71 5.18 10.13 8.42
C ASP A 71 5.72 9.49 7.12
N GLY A 72 5.33 10.02 5.96
CA GLY A 72 5.88 9.60 4.66
C GLY A 72 7.37 9.93 4.52
N LYS A 73 7.79 11.13 4.93
CA LYS A 73 9.20 11.57 4.91
C LYS A 73 10.09 10.75 5.85
N ALA A 74 9.55 10.28 6.98
CA ALA A 74 10.27 9.41 7.91
C ALA A 74 10.56 8.02 7.29
N LYS A 75 9.71 7.57 6.37
CA LYS A 75 9.82 6.26 5.70
C LYS A 75 10.72 6.30 4.47
N ALA A 76 10.61 7.35 3.66
CA ALA A 76 11.25 7.45 2.35
C ALA A 76 12.17 8.66 2.21
N GLY A 77 13.41 8.40 1.81
CA GLY A 77 14.45 9.43 1.68
C GLY A 77 14.16 10.44 0.56
N ASP A 78 13.59 10.02 -0.57
CA ASP A 78 13.36 10.94 -1.69
C ASP A 78 12.15 11.85 -1.44
N LEU A 79 11.16 11.40 -0.66
CA LEU A 79 10.06 12.26 -0.21
C LEU A 79 10.58 13.41 0.65
N ARG A 80 11.55 13.13 1.53
CA ARG A 80 12.22 14.16 2.33
C ARG A 80 12.98 15.15 1.46
N GLN A 81 13.63 14.70 0.39
CA GLN A 81 14.36 15.58 -0.53
C GLN A 81 13.45 16.48 -1.38
N LYS A 82 12.17 16.13 -1.55
CA LYS A 82 11.19 16.91 -2.34
C LYS A 82 10.26 17.78 -1.49
N GLU A 83 10.61 18.05 -0.25
CA GLU A 83 9.78 18.86 0.66
C GLU A 83 9.40 20.23 0.10
N ASP A 84 10.36 20.96 -0.47
CA ASP A 84 10.10 22.28 -1.05
C ASP A 84 9.15 22.22 -2.25
N GLN A 85 9.22 21.13 -3.03
CA GLN A 85 8.33 20.90 -4.17
C GLN A 85 6.91 20.60 -3.68
N LEU A 86 6.76 19.79 -2.64
CA LEU A 86 5.47 19.49 -2.01
C LEU A 86 4.82 20.74 -1.41
N ARG A 87 5.58 21.59 -0.71
CA ARG A 87 5.08 22.84 -0.15
C ARG A 87 4.62 23.82 -1.23
N LYS A 88 5.33 23.91 -2.36
CA LYS A 88 4.91 24.72 -3.51
C LYS A 88 3.65 24.15 -4.17
N ALA A 89 3.60 22.84 -4.36
CA ALA A 89 2.46 22.16 -4.97
C ALA A 89 1.18 22.24 -4.12
N LEU A 90 1.30 22.27 -2.78
CA LEU A 90 0.16 22.49 -1.87
C LEU A 90 -0.46 23.89 -1.98
N LYS A 91 0.32 24.89 -2.42
CA LYS A 91 -0.18 26.26 -2.64
C LYS A 91 -0.92 26.41 -3.98
N ALA A 92 -0.72 25.48 -4.92
CA ALA A 92 -1.44 25.47 -6.19
C ALA A 92 -2.86 24.94 -5.96
N GLY A 93 -3.88 25.66 -6.44
CA GLY A 93 -5.27 25.24 -6.35
C GLY A 93 -5.50 23.89 -7.03
N LEU A 94 -6.25 22.99 -6.39
CA LEU A 94 -6.32 21.57 -6.79
C LEU A 94 -7.45 21.30 -7.81
N PRO A 95 -7.19 20.53 -8.88
CA PRO A 95 -8.17 20.21 -9.93
C PRO A 95 -9.19 19.17 -9.47
N LYS A 96 -10.29 19.05 -10.24
CA LYS A 96 -11.33 18.03 -10.03
C LYS A 96 -11.02 16.69 -10.71
N GLU A 97 -10.12 16.67 -11.69
CA GLU A 97 -9.74 15.48 -12.46
C GLU A 97 -8.25 15.18 -12.30
N PHE A 98 -7.94 13.89 -12.13
CA PHE A 98 -6.60 13.35 -11.91
C PHE A 98 -6.26 12.35 -13.01
N GLU A 99 -5.64 12.82 -14.09
CA GLU A 99 -5.31 12.05 -15.29
C GLU A 99 -4.16 11.05 -15.07
N GLY A 100 -3.27 11.32 -14.12
CA GLY A 100 -2.12 10.45 -13.83
C GLY A 100 -0.87 10.80 -14.62
N LEU A 101 -0.17 9.77 -15.09
CA LEU A 101 1.13 9.88 -15.77
C LEU A 101 0.99 9.68 -17.29
N PRO A 102 1.77 10.39 -18.13
CA PRO A 102 2.68 11.51 -17.82
C PRO A 102 2.00 12.89 -17.88
N SER A 103 2.45 13.85 -17.09
CA SER A 103 1.96 15.24 -17.14
C SER A 103 2.76 16.08 -18.15
N THR A 104 2.04 16.82 -19.00
CA THR A 104 2.59 17.78 -19.98
C THR A 104 2.79 19.20 -19.43
N ALA A 105 2.16 19.55 -18.30
CA ALA A 105 2.27 20.86 -17.63
C ALA A 105 3.23 20.83 -16.42
N GLU A 106 3.69 22.00 -15.95
CA GLU A 106 4.66 22.21 -14.83
C GLU A 106 4.90 20.96 -13.99
N SER A 107 5.98 20.27 -14.32
CA SER A 107 6.07 18.85 -14.01
C SER A 107 7.22 18.53 -13.05
N TYR A 108 6.91 17.89 -11.93
CA TYR A 108 7.90 17.37 -10.99
C TYR A 108 8.32 15.95 -11.37
N PRO A 109 9.57 15.54 -11.11
CA PRO A 109 9.96 14.16 -11.32
C PRO A 109 9.11 13.24 -10.42
N ALA A 110 8.63 12.12 -10.94
CA ALA A 110 8.00 11.08 -10.14
C ALA A 110 8.97 10.54 -9.08
N LEU A 111 8.41 10.03 -7.97
CA LEU A 111 9.20 9.40 -6.92
C LEU A 111 9.41 7.92 -7.26
N LYS A 112 10.61 7.40 -7.01
CA LYS A 112 10.93 5.97 -7.22
C LYS A 112 10.15 5.08 -6.25
N GLU A 113 9.76 5.63 -5.10
CA GLU A 113 8.98 4.94 -4.09
C GLU A 113 7.50 4.79 -4.49
N PHE A 114 7.06 5.46 -5.55
CA PHE A 114 5.73 5.23 -6.10
C PHE A 114 5.69 3.98 -6.98
N ASP A 115 6.78 3.64 -7.67
CA ASP A 115 6.91 2.40 -8.43
C ASP A 115 8.34 2.19 -8.94
N ALA A 116 8.73 0.93 -9.12
CA ALA A 116 10.00 0.54 -9.72
C ALA A 116 10.19 1.10 -11.14
N CYS A 117 9.13 1.15 -11.96
CA CYS A 117 9.15 1.68 -13.33
C CYS A 117 9.42 3.19 -13.40
N LEU A 118 9.27 3.92 -12.28
CA LEU A 118 9.53 5.36 -12.19
C LEU A 118 11.01 5.67 -11.86
N GLN A 119 11.84 4.64 -11.66
CA GLN A 119 13.26 4.80 -11.35
C GLN A 119 14.07 5.24 -12.58
N ARG A 120 15.04 6.15 -12.36
CA ARG A 120 15.97 6.61 -13.39
C ARG A 120 16.89 5.49 -13.89
N GLY A 121 17.25 5.56 -15.17
CA GLY A 121 18.26 4.70 -15.82
C GLY A 121 17.68 3.63 -16.75
N PRO A 122 18.46 2.60 -17.13
CA PRO A 122 18.05 1.60 -18.12
C PRO A 122 16.91 0.69 -17.64
N ARG A 123 16.54 0.75 -16.36
CA ARG A 123 15.58 -0.16 -15.72
C ARG A 123 14.13 0.24 -15.87
N GLY A 124 13.87 1.53 -16.09
CA GLY A 124 12.59 1.96 -16.63
C GLY A 124 12.54 1.79 -18.14
N PHE A 125 13.66 1.52 -18.83
CA PHE A 125 13.79 1.56 -20.29
C PHE A 125 13.03 0.42 -20.94
N ASP A 126 12.31 0.71 -22.03
CA ASP A 126 11.60 -0.34 -22.76
C ASP A 126 12.66 -1.13 -23.55
N PRO A 127 12.94 -2.40 -23.20
CA PRO A 127 13.96 -3.19 -23.86
C PRO A 127 13.64 -3.42 -25.34
N LEU A 128 12.36 -3.35 -25.74
CA LEU A 128 11.94 -3.48 -27.13
C LEU A 128 12.26 -2.25 -27.97
N ARG A 129 12.39 -1.08 -27.33
CA ARG A 129 12.72 0.18 -28.01
C ARG A 129 14.20 0.26 -28.39
N ASP A 130 15.08 -0.20 -27.50
CA ASP A 130 16.52 -0.36 -27.77
C ASP A 130 17.16 -1.25 -26.69
N TRP A 131 17.33 -2.52 -27.02
CA TRP A 131 17.87 -3.55 -26.14
C TRP A 131 19.32 -3.29 -25.69
N ARG A 132 20.08 -2.49 -26.47
CA ARG A 132 21.50 -2.22 -26.21
C ARG A 132 21.70 -1.42 -24.92
N ILE A 133 20.72 -0.61 -24.56
CA ILE A 133 20.70 0.17 -23.31
C ILE A 133 20.60 -0.73 -22.07
N VAL A 134 19.92 -1.88 -22.21
CA VAL A 134 19.73 -2.86 -21.13
C VAL A 134 20.92 -3.83 -21.04
N CYS A 135 21.55 -4.16 -22.17
CA CYS A 135 22.62 -5.16 -22.24
C CYS A 135 24.04 -4.62 -22.00
N SER A 136 24.26 -3.30 -22.04
CA SER A 136 25.62 -2.75 -22.00
C SER A 136 26.02 -2.23 -20.61
N LEU A 137 27.13 -2.74 -20.08
CA LEU A 137 27.81 -2.24 -18.88
C LEU A 137 28.47 -0.87 -19.09
N LYS A 138 28.58 -0.39 -20.34
CA LYS A 138 29.33 0.81 -20.74
C LYS A 138 28.50 1.85 -21.51
N THR A 139 27.18 1.72 -21.55
CA THR A 139 26.32 2.67 -22.28
C THR A 139 26.25 3.97 -21.48
N PRO A 140 26.25 5.14 -22.15
CA PRO A 140 26.07 6.41 -21.45
C PRO A 140 24.77 6.33 -20.64
N LYS A 141 24.85 6.72 -19.36
CA LYS A 141 23.69 6.76 -18.45
C LYS A 141 22.63 7.64 -19.10
N LEU A 142 21.62 7.02 -19.71
CA LEU A 142 20.45 7.75 -20.18
C LEU A 142 19.81 8.42 -18.97
N LYS A 143 19.80 9.75 -18.98
CA LYS A 143 19.19 10.58 -17.94
C LYS A 143 17.66 10.62 -18.04
N GLU A 144 17.08 10.05 -19.11
CA GLU A 144 15.79 10.47 -19.65
C GLU A 144 14.56 9.64 -19.26
N LYS A 145 14.64 8.69 -18.33
CA LYS A 145 13.40 8.19 -17.70
C LYS A 145 13.11 8.95 -16.42
N VAL A 146 12.52 10.12 -16.61
CA VAL A 146 11.84 10.89 -15.57
C VAL A 146 10.39 11.01 -16.02
N PHE A 147 9.55 10.08 -15.53
CA PHE A 147 8.12 10.31 -15.60
C PHE A 147 7.81 11.56 -14.78
N SER A 148 7.05 12.45 -15.39
CA SER A 148 6.79 13.77 -14.85
C SER A 148 5.36 13.84 -14.34
N LEU A 149 5.21 14.28 -13.10
CA LEU A 149 3.95 14.42 -12.39
C LEU A 149 3.55 15.88 -12.34
N SER A 150 2.26 16.18 -12.44
CA SER A 150 1.77 17.50 -12.09
C SER A 150 1.96 17.76 -10.59
N SER A 151 1.96 19.03 -10.19
CA SER A 151 1.96 19.46 -8.79
C SER A 151 0.94 18.70 -7.93
N HIS A 152 -0.28 18.56 -8.44
CA HIS A 152 -1.38 17.93 -7.72
C HIS A 152 -1.21 16.43 -7.58
N GLU A 153 -0.76 15.77 -8.64
CA GLU A 153 -0.47 14.33 -8.61
C GLU A 153 0.66 14.00 -7.64
N LEU A 154 1.68 14.85 -7.57
CA LEU A 154 2.76 14.69 -6.59
C LEU A 154 2.23 14.74 -5.16
N VAL A 155 1.40 15.73 -4.83
CA VAL A 155 0.84 15.90 -3.48
C VAL A 155 -0.07 14.72 -3.10
N VAL A 156 -1.02 14.39 -3.98
CA VAL A 156 -1.99 13.31 -3.76
C VAL A 156 -1.29 11.98 -3.56
N SER A 157 -0.36 11.63 -4.45
CA SER A 157 0.38 10.38 -4.38
C SER A 157 1.28 10.32 -3.14
N SER A 158 1.86 11.45 -2.73
CA SER A 158 2.69 11.53 -1.52
C SER A 158 1.87 11.34 -0.25
N VAL A 159 0.67 11.95 -0.18
CA VAL A 159 -0.24 11.74 0.97
C VAL A 159 -0.71 10.31 1.04
N GLY A 160 -1.09 9.71 -0.10
CA GLY A 160 -1.44 8.29 -0.16
C GLY A 160 -0.29 7.38 0.26
N PHE A 161 0.92 7.66 -0.22
CA PHE A 161 2.13 6.94 0.17
C PHE A 161 2.36 7.00 1.69
N SER A 162 2.10 8.13 2.34
CA SER A 162 2.24 8.22 3.79
C SER A 162 1.38 7.22 4.56
N PHE A 163 0.24 6.78 3.99
CA PHE A 163 -0.59 5.73 4.59
C PHE A 163 -0.03 4.32 4.37
N SER A 164 1.02 4.13 3.56
CA SER A 164 1.62 2.81 3.35
C SER A 164 2.24 2.24 4.64
N ALA A 165 2.15 0.93 4.80
CA ALA A 165 2.92 0.22 5.81
C ALA A 165 4.34 -0.02 5.30
N SER A 166 5.33 0.33 6.12
CA SER A 166 6.75 0.06 5.91
C SER A 166 7.13 -1.27 6.56
N VAL A 167 7.53 -2.22 5.74
CA VAL A 167 8.10 -3.49 6.15
C VAL A 167 9.61 -3.43 5.96
N LYS A 168 10.35 -3.72 7.04
CA LYS A 168 11.82 -3.77 7.03
C LYS A 168 12.28 -5.20 7.26
N SER A 169 13.23 -5.67 6.47
CA SER A 169 13.91 -6.95 6.67
C SER A 169 15.35 -6.79 6.18
N GLY A 170 16.34 -6.77 7.06
CA GLY A 170 17.73 -6.49 6.65
C GLY A 170 17.85 -5.21 5.81
N GLU A 171 18.42 -5.32 4.60
CA GLU A 171 18.52 -4.20 3.63
C GLU A 171 17.26 -3.98 2.78
N TYR A 172 16.23 -4.81 2.94
CA TYR A 172 14.97 -4.73 2.21
C TYR A 172 14.02 -3.74 2.89
N ARG A 173 13.43 -2.85 2.09
CA ARG A 173 12.31 -1.99 2.49
C ARG A 173 11.15 -2.22 1.53
N THR A 174 10.04 -2.72 2.04
CA THR A 174 8.81 -2.88 1.27
C THR A 174 7.77 -1.92 1.80
N PHE A 175 7.08 -1.21 0.92
CA PHE A 175 5.89 -0.42 1.24
C PHE A 175 4.66 -1.15 0.74
N ILE A 176 3.61 -1.22 1.55
CA ILE A 176 2.38 -1.96 1.26
C ILE A 176 1.17 -1.03 1.39
N LEU A 177 0.24 -1.12 0.44
CA LEU A 177 -1.06 -0.46 0.48
C LEU A 177 -2.19 -1.45 0.17
N PRO A 178 -3.37 -1.30 0.80
CA PRO A 178 -4.55 -2.09 0.45
C PRO A 178 -5.14 -1.62 -0.88
N VAL A 179 -5.63 -2.57 -1.67
CA VAL A 179 -6.49 -2.33 -2.83
C VAL A 179 -7.90 -2.69 -2.44
N PHE A 180 -8.85 -1.82 -2.77
CA PHE A 180 -10.26 -2.02 -2.43
C PHE A 180 -11.05 -2.52 -3.65
N ARG A 181 -12.17 -3.19 -3.41
CA ARG A 181 -13.08 -3.67 -4.46
C ARG A 181 -14.47 -3.05 -4.37
N GLY A 182 -15.09 -2.88 -5.53
CA GLY A 182 -16.47 -2.45 -5.67
C GLY A 182 -16.70 -1.05 -5.10
N ARG A 183 -17.89 -0.84 -4.53
CA ARG A 183 -18.23 0.41 -3.86
C ARG A 183 -17.89 0.33 -2.37
N PHE A 184 -17.16 1.32 -1.88
CA PHE A 184 -16.79 1.38 -0.47
C PHE A 184 -16.77 2.82 0.06
N VAL A 185 -16.82 2.94 1.38
CA VAL A 185 -16.84 4.23 2.06
C VAL A 185 -15.62 4.33 2.96
N LEU A 186 -14.63 5.14 2.57
CA LEU A 186 -13.50 5.48 3.42
C LEU A 186 -13.93 6.51 4.45
N SER A 187 -14.31 6.03 5.64
CA SER A 187 -14.57 6.87 6.81
C SER A 187 -13.37 6.87 7.76
N GLY A 188 -12.94 8.06 8.19
CA GLY A 188 -11.84 8.21 9.15
C GLY A 188 -10.44 7.99 8.55
N PHE A 189 -9.39 8.30 9.31
CA PHE A 189 -8.01 8.03 8.91
C PHE A 189 -7.71 6.54 8.91
N LEU A 190 -6.97 6.03 7.93
CA LEU A 190 -6.40 4.69 7.98
C LEU A 190 -5.36 4.62 9.12
N ILE A 191 -5.81 4.13 10.28
CA ILE A 191 -5.01 3.94 11.49
C ILE A 191 -4.79 2.44 11.61
N TYR A 192 -3.66 1.99 11.10
CA TYR A 192 -3.12 0.66 11.32
C TYR A 192 -1.63 0.78 11.64
N GLN A 193 -1.06 -0.23 12.29
CA GLN A 193 0.38 -0.29 12.55
C GLN A 193 1.14 -0.12 11.23
N ARG A 194 2.10 0.81 11.19
CA ARG A 194 2.79 1.19 9.93
C ARG A 194 4.19 0.66 9.80
N ASN A 195 4.75 0.06 10.85
CA ASN A 195 6.12 -0.44 10.85
C ASN A 195 6.11 -1.91 11.25
N PHE A 196 6.61 -2.76 10.36
CA PHE A 196 6.70 -4.20 10.58
C PHE A 196 8.12 -4.69 10.29
N TYR A 197 8.53 -5.69 11.05
CA TYR A 197 9.79 -6.39 10.91
C TYR A 197 9.58 -7.85 11.30
N HIS A 198 10.24 -8.78 10.63
CA HIS A 198 10.24 -10.19 11.02
C HIS A 198 11.59 -10.83 10.68
N ALA A 199 12.18 -11.55 11.65
CA ALA A 199 13.49 -12.18 11.49
C ALA A 199 13.50 -13.34 10.48
N ALA A 200 12.42 -14.15 10.40
CA ALA A 200 12.31 -15.27 9.43
C ALA A 200 12.61 -14.88 7.98
N SER A 201 11.92 -13.87 7.46
CA SER A 201 12.07 -13.37 6.08
C SER A 201 11.25 -12.09 5.86
N GLY A 202 11.61 -11.34 4.81
CA GLY A 202 10.83 -10.19 4.36
C GLY A 202 9.41 -10.57 3.93
N PHE A 203 9.23 -11.74 3.31
CA PHE A 203 7.90 -12.22 2.91
C PHE A 203 6.99 -12.47 4.12
N VAL A 204 7.50 -13.10 5.19
CA VAL A 204 6.72 -13.30 6.42
C VAL A 204 6.31 -11.95 7.03
N ALA A 205 7.21 -10.97 6.99
CA ALA A 205 6.92 -9.62 7.46
C ALA A 205 5.84 -8.92 6.60
N GLU A 206 5.83 -9.15 5.28
CA GLU A 206 4.81 -8.63 4.36
C GLU A 206 3.43 -9.27 4.61
N VAL A 207 3.38 -10.58 4.84
CA VAL A 207 2.15 -11.28 5.23
C VAL A 207 1.64 -10.80 6.59
N LEU A 208 2.53 -10.64 7.57
CA LEU A 208 2.18 -10.10 8.88
C LEU A 208 1.60 -8.68 8.78
N ALA A 209 2.22 -7.82 7.98
CA ALA A 209 1.74 -6.47 7.74
C ALA A 209 0.35 -6.49 7.10
N SER A 210 0.17 -7.31 6.06
CA SER A 210 -1.10 -7.43 5.34
C SER A 210 -2.23 -7.95 6.24
N LEU A 211 -1.97 -8.96 7.07
CA LEU A 211 -2.94 -9.45 8.06
C LEU A 211 -3.32 -8.38 9.09
N SER A 212 -2.35 -7.62 9.55
CA SER A 212 -2.58 -6.54 10.52
C SER A 212 -3.47 -5.45 9.92
N ILE A 213 -3.16 -5.01 8.69
CA ILE A 213 -3.98 -4.04 7.95
C ILE A 213 -5.39 -4.61 7.71
N LEU A 214 -5.49 -5.86 7.23
CA LEU A 214 -6.77 -6.49 6.95
C LEU A 214 -7.68 -6.55 8.19
N LEU A 215 -7.11 -6.88 9.35
CA LEU A 215 -7.86 -6.91 10.62
C LEU A 215 -8.33 -5.52 11.06
N ASP A 216 -7.52 -4.49 10.86
CA ASP A 216 -7.91 -3.11 11.20
C ASP A 216 -9.01 -2.59 10.25
N LEU A 217 -8.91 -2.92 8.96
CA LEU A 217 -9.94 -2.62 7.96
C LEU A 217 -11.22 -3.44 8.17
N ALA A 218 -11.14 -4.60 8.84
CA ALA A 218 -12.29 -5.45 9.17
C ALA A 218 -13.25 -4.77 10.12
N ASN A 219 -12.69 -4.10 11.13
CA ASN A 219 -13.47 -3.35 12.10
C ASN A 219 -14.27 -2.22 11.43
N ARG A 220 -13.83 -1.77 10.24
CA ARG A 220 -14.47 -0.72 9.45
C ARG A 220 -15.31 -1.26 8.29
N ARG A 221 -15.40 -2.58 8.12
CA ARG A 221 -16.12 -3.26 7.03
C ARG A 221 -15.72 -2.75 5.63
N LEU A 222 -14.43 -2.51 5.41
CA LEU A 222 -13.92 -2.06 4.11
C LEU A 222 -13.60 -3.25 3.20
N PRO A 223 -14.13 -3.34 1.97
CA PRO A 223 -13.87 -4.48 1.10
C PRO A 223 -12.47 -4.40 0.46
N VAL A 224 -11.50 -5.06 1.08
CA VAL A 224 -10.15 -5.24 0.52
C VAL A 224 -10.19 -6.34 -0.54
N ALA A 225 -9.52 -6.10 -1.67
CA ALA A 225 -9.38 -7.00 -2.81
C ALA A 225 -8.05 -7.74 -2.75
N ASP A 226 -6.96 -6.99 -2.58
CA ASP A 226 -5.59 -7.48 -2.44
C ASP A 226 -4.71 -6.38 -1.82
N PHE A 227 -3.41 -6.61 -1.74
CA PHE A 227 -2.41 -5.65 -1.31
C PHE A 227 -1.39 -5.44 -2.43
N VAL A 228 -1.04 -4.18 -2.67
CA VAL A 228 0.03 -3.79 -3.59
C VAL A 228 1.28 -3.45 -2.82
N TYR A 229 2.43 -3.77 -3.41
CA TYR A 229 3.72 -3.47 -2.81
C TYR A 229 4.66 -2.77 -3.77
N THR A 230 5.59 -2.02 -3.19
CA THR A 230 6.81 -1.57 -3.85
C THR A 230 7.97 -1.80 -2.91
N ARG A 231 8.96 -2.54 -3.40
CA ARG A 231 10.12 -3.02 -2.65
C ARG A 231 11.36 -2.34 -3.20
N VAL A 232 12.18 -1.85 -2.29
CA VAL A 232 13.44 -1.18 -2.58
C VAL A 232 14.56 -1.93 -1.85
N PHE A 233 15.61 -2.26 -2.59
CA PHE A 233 16.72 -3.11 -2.16
C PHE A 233 18.02 -2.30 -2.04
N GLY A 234 18.72 -2.47 -0.91
CA GLY A 234 20.05 -1.88 -0.67
C GLY A 234 20.04 -0.34 -0.70
N ARG A 235 21.11 0.29 -1.21
CA ARG A 235 21.17 1.75 -1.48
C ARG A 235 20.29 2.17 -2.67
N ASN A 236 19.06 1.65 -2.76
CA ASN A 236 18.11 1.82 -3.86
C ASN A 236 18.59 1.22 -5.20
N VAL A 237 19.31 0.10 -5.15
CA VAL A 237 19.95 -0.52 -6.32
C VAL A 237 19.01 -1.47 -7.04
N PHE A 238 18.03 -2.08 -6.39
CA PHE A 238 16.97 -2.84 -7.07
C PHE A 238 15.61 -2.41 -6.56
N SER A 239 14.60 -2.47 -7.42
CA SER A 239 13.22 -2.17 -7.08
C SER A 239 12.30 -3.19 -7.73
N SER A 240 11.25 -3.59 -7.03
CA SER A 240 10.18 -4.42 -7.59
C SER A 240 8.84 -3.95 -7.05
N SER A 241 7.82 -3.97 -7.88
CA SER A 241 6.45 -3.62 -7.48
C SER A 241 5.46 -4.61 -8.07
N GLY A 242 4.29 -4.70 -7.46
CA GLY A 242 3.25 -5.61 -7.91
C GLY A 242 2.19 -5.85 -6.85
N TYR A 243 1.43 -6.92 -7.06
CA TYR A 243 0.44 -7.44 -6.11
C TYR A 243 1.08 -8.51 -5.22
N LEU A 244 0.71 -8.54 -3.94
CA LEU A 244 1.15 -9.58 -3.01
C LEU A 244 0.45 -10.92 -3.27
N GLY A 245 -0.68 -10.93 -4.00
CA GLY A 245 -1.40 -12.15 -4.36
C GLY A 245 -2.20 -12.73 -3.20
N LEU A 246 -2.65 -11.90 -2.27
CA LEU A 246 -3.47 -12.28 -1.12
C LEU A 246 -4.98 -12.21 -1.42
N GLU A 247 -5.36 -12.23 -2.70
CA GLU A 247 -6.74 -12.13 -3.17
C GLU A 247 -7.66 -13.17 -2.51
N ARG A 248 -7.22 -14.43 -2.46
CA ARG A 248 -8.00 -15.54 -1.88
C ARG A 248 -8.28 -15.30 -0.39
N LEU A 249 -7.28 -14.81 0.34
CA LEU A 249 -7.41 -14.45 1.75
C LEU A 249 -8.41 -13.31 1.93
N CYS A 250 -8.31 -12.26 1.10
CA CYS A 250 -9.19 -11.09 1.15
C CYS A 250 -10.64 -11.45 0.80
N ILE A 251 -10.86 -12.33 -0.19
CA ILE A 251 -12.19 -12.86 -0.56
C ILE A 251 -12.79 -13.64 0.61
N TYR A 252 -12.06 -14.62 1.14
CA TYR A 252 -12.51 -15.45 2.26
C TYR A 252 -12.90 -14.59 3.47
N TRP A 253 -12.07 -13.60 3.79
CA TRP A 253 -12.31 -12.67 4.88
C TRP A 253 -13.56 -11.83 4.68
N TRP A 254 -13.76 -11.27 3.48
CA TRP A 254 -14.92 -10.43 3.22
C TRP A 254 -16.21 -11.22 3.33
N GLU A 255 -16.23 -12.46 2.82
CA GLU A 255 -17.36 -13.37 2.99
C GLU A 255 -17.63 -13.66 4.48
N ALA A 256 -16.58 -13.81 5.29
CA ALA A 256 -16.72 -13.99 6.73
C ALA A 256 -17.35 -12.78 7.42
N ILE A 257 -16.96 -11.55 7.05
CA ILE A 257 -17.59 -10.32 7.57
C ILE A 257 -19.05 -10.25 7.14
N GLN A 258 -19.36 -10.49 5.87
CA GLN A 258 -20.74 -10.44 5.36
C GLN A 258 -21.65 -11.45 6.05
N ARG A 259 -21.13 -12.62 6.39
CA ARG A 259 -21.87 -13.70 7.06
C ARG A 259 -21.78 -13.68 8.58
N GLY A 260 -21.12 -12.68 9.18
CA GLY A 260 -20.97 -12.57 10.65
C GLY A 260 -20.19 -13.73 11.28
N LYS A 261 -19.27 -14.36 10.56
CA LYS A 261 -18.52 -15.53 11.03
C LYS A 261 -17.37 -15.12 11.96
N HIS A 262 -17.65 -15.02 13.26
CA HIS A 262 -16.65 -14.63 14.27
C HIS A 262 -15.43 -15.57 14.33
N ASP A 263 -15.61 -16.87 14.08
CA ASP A 263 -14.52 -17.85 14.12
C ASP A 263 -13.43 -17.57 13.08
N ALA A 264 -13.82 -17.14 11.88
CA ALA A 264 -12.89 -16.80 10.82
C ALA A 264 -12.04 -15.54 11.17
N LEU A 265 -12.64 -14.56 11.85
CA LEU A 265 -11.90 -13.39 12.35
C LEU A 265 -10.94 -13.78 13.49
N ASN A 266 -11.36 -14.69 14.37
CA ASN A 266 -10.50 -15.23 15.42
C ASN A 266 -9.30 -15.98 14.83
N LEU A 267 -9.51 -16.75 13.76
CA LEU A 267 -8.45 -17.46 13.05
C LEU A 267 -7.42 -16.49 12.44
N LEU A 268 -7.87 -15.40 11.79
CA LEU A 268 -6.96 -14.36 11.29
C LEU A 268 -6.19 -13.66 12.41
N ARG A 269 -6.85 -13.38 13.55
CA ARG A 269 -6.20 -12.82 14.74
C ARG A 269 -5.14 -13.77 15.26
N ASN A 270 -5.42 -15.07 15.31
CA ASN A 270 -4.47 -16.09 15.77
C ASN A 270 -3.25 -16.16 14.85
N PHE A 271 -3.44 -16.13 13.53
CA PHE A 271 -2.32 -16.08 12.59
C PHE A 271 -1.48 -14.81 12.75
N ARG A 272 -2.12 -13.64 12.88
CA ARG A 272 -1.39 -12.39 13.15
C ARG A 272 -0.60 -12.49 14.44
N LEU A 273 -1.23 -12.92 15.54
CA LEU A 273 -0.59 -13.04 16.86
C LEU A 273 0.59 -14.02 16.83
N PHE A 274 0.43 -15.16 16.15
CA PHE A 274 1.52 -16.12 15.98
C PHE A 274 2.72 -15.47 15.28
N LEU A 275 2.50 -14.84 14.12
CA LEU A 275 3.57 -14.18 13.37
C LEU A 275 4.21 -13.00 14.14
N GLN A 276 3.42 -12.26 14.93
CA GLN A 276 3.93 -11.20 15.80
C GLN A 276 4.83 -11.77 16.90
N ASN A 277 4.40 -12.86 17.54
CA ASN A 277 5.16 -13.50 18.61
C ASN A 277 6.45 -14.15 18.09
N THR A 278 6.50 -14.50 16.80
CA THR A 278 7.68 -15.09 16.14
C THR A 278 8.61 -14.08 15.47
N GLN A 279 8.38 -12.77 15.63
CA GLN A 279 9.13 -11.76 14.87
C GLN A 279 10.59 -11.57 15.30
N SER A 280 10.95 -11.93 16.53
CA SER A 280 12.25 -11.65 17.14
C SER A 280 13.37 -12.59 16.68
N SER A 281 14.61 -12.10 16.62
CA SER A 281 15.79 -12.87 16.24
C SER A 281 16.20 -13.96 17.24
N ASN A 282 15.77 -13.85 18.50
CA ASN A 282 16.16 -14.77 19.58
C ASN A 282 15.29 -16.04 19.64
N ILE A 283 14.49 -16.27 18.61
CA ILE A 283 13.53 -17.36 18.55
C ILE A 283 14.15 -18.52 17.79
N ASP A 284 13.89 -19.73 18.26
CA ASP A 284 14.39 -20.98 17.68
C ASP A 284 14.17 -21.04 16.16
N GLU A 285 15.18 -21.52 15.43
CA GLU A 285 15.14 -21.65 13.98
C GLU A 285 13.98 -22.52 13.49
N GLN A 286 13.59 -23.56 14.23
CA GLN A 286 12.44 -24.39 13.92
C GLN A 286 11.13 -23.59 13.98
N VAL A 287 11.00 -22.69 14.96
CA VAL A 287 9.84 -21.81 15.10
C VAL A 287 9.84 -20.74 14.01
N GLN A 288 11.01 -20.20 13.63
CA GLN A 288 11.14 -19.32 12.47
C GLN A 288 10.76 -20.03 11.15
N ASN A 289 11.14 -21.30 10.99
CA ASN A 289 10.73 -22.13 9.86
C ASN A 289 9.22 -22.38 9.85
N LEU A 290 8.62 -22.62 11.01
CA LEU A 290 7.17 -22.74 11.14
C LEU A 290 6.47 -21.44 10.70
N ALA A 291 6.98 -20.27 11.09
CA ALA A 291 6.46 -18.98 10.66
C ALA A 291 6.50 -18.79 9.13
N ARG A 292 7.56 -19.26 8.46
CA ARG A 292 7.66 -19.24 6.98
C ARG A 292 6.54 -20.07 6.34
N TRP A 293 6.36 -21.31 6.77
CA TRP A 293 5.32 -22.18 6.21
C TRP A 293 3.90 -21.71 6.54
N VAL A 294 3.69 -21.11 7.71
CA VAL A 294 2.40 -20.48 8.05
C VAL A 294 2.13 -19.29 7.14
N ALA A 295 3.11 -18.43 6.89
CA ALA A 295 2.96 -17.31 5.95
C ALA A 295 2.67 -17.80 4.52
N ASP A 296 3.38 -18.83 4.04
CA ASP A 296 3.15 -19.45 2.74
C ASP A 296 1.72 -20.01 2.63
N PHE A 297 1.25 -20.69 3.68
CA PHE A 297 -0.12 -21.22 3.72
C PHE A 297 -1.17 -20.10 3.69
N ILE A 298 -0.94 -19.00 4.42
CA ILE A 298 -1.85 -17.85 4.45
C ILE A 298 -1.93 -17.17 3.08
N ALA A 299 -0.79 -17.02 2.41
CA ALA A 299 -0.73 -16.41 1.09
C ALA A 299 -1.37 -17.30 0.01
N ASN A 300 -1.06 -18.60 0.05
CA ASN A 300 -1.62 -19.57 -0.88
C ASN A 300 -1.89 -20.90 -0.20
N PRO A 301 -3.13 -21.13 0.28
CA PRO A 301 -3.50 -22.36 0.98
C PRO A 301 -3.24 -23.60 0.11
N ASN A 302 -2.33 -24.46 0.56
CA ASN A 302 -1.95 -25.67 -0.14
C ASN A 302 -1.61 -26.83 0.83
N VAL A 303 -1.77 -28.06 0.34
CA VAL A 303 -1.60 -29.29 1.15
C VAL A 303 -0.15 -29.47 1.61
N ASN A 304 0.82 -29.08 0.80
CA ASN A 304 2.24 -29.20 1.15
C ASN A 304 2.62 -28.30 2.33
N ALA A 305 2.13 -27.06 2.37
CA ALA A 305 2.35 -26.16 3.49
C ALA A 305 1.69 -26.71 4.77
N LEU A 306 0.47 -27.24 4.68
CA LEU A 306 -0.21 -27.88 5.83
C LEU A 306 0.58 -29.06 6.40
N THR A 307 1.02 -29.98 5.54
CA THR A 307 1.82 -31.13 5.99
C THR A 307 3.13 -30.71 6.64
N LYS A 308 3.80 -29.67 6.11
CA LYS A 308 5.02 -29.12 6.71
C LYS A 308 4.77 -28.43 8.04
N ILE A 309 3.67 -27.69 8.17
CA ILE A 309 3.24 -27.07 9.43
C ILE A 309 3.04 -28.15 10.51
N GLU A 310 2.30 -29.23 10.20
CA GLU A 310 2.03 -30.29 11.17
C GLU A 310 3.30 -31.08 11.55
N GLN A 311 4.17 -31.37 10.57
CA GLN A 311 5.48 -31.99 10.85
C GLN A 311 6.35 -31.14 11.78
N LEU A 312 6.40 -29.83 11.56
CA LEU A 312 7.21 -28.92 12.38
C LEU A 312 6.62 -28.74 13.78
N LYS A 313 5.29 -28.63 13.91
CA LYS A 313 4.62 -28.60 15.22
C LYS A 313 4.95 -29.85 16.05
N ALA A 314 4.85 -31.04 15.44
CA ALA A 314 5.15 -32.29 16.12
C ALA A 314 6.62 -32.35 16.60
N ARG A 315 7.56 -31.88 15.77
CA ARG A 315 8.98 -31.79 16.14
C ARG A 315 9.24 -30.84 17.31
N ILE A 316 8.66 -29.65 17.27
CA ILE A 316 8.81 -28.64 18.33
C ILE A 316 8.23 -29.16 19.66
N LEU A 317 7.07 -29.83 19.62
CA LEU A 317 6.47 -30.45 20.79
C LEU A 317 7.35 -31.56 21.37
N ALA A 318 7.87 -32.46 20.50
CA ALA A 318 8.76 -33.53 20.93
C ALA A 318 10.05 -32.99 21.57
N SER A 319 10.64 -31.92 21.01
CA SER A 319 11.83 -31.27 21.60
C SER A 319 11.56 -30.53 22.90
N SER A 320 10.32 -30.10 23.15
CA SER A 320 9.96 -29.40 24.40
C SER A 320 9.67 -30.34 25.58
N GLN A 321 9.49 -31.64 25.30
CA GLN A 321 9.21 -32.68 26.28
C GLN A 321 10.45 -33.53 26.65
N ALA A 322 11.58 -33.30 25.97
CA ALA A 322 12.87 -33.93 26.22
C ALA A 322 13.75 -33.03 27.08
#